data_AF-A0A0T5Z5V7-F1
#
_entry.id   AF-A0A0T5Z5V7-F1
#
_cell.length_a   1.000
_cell.length_b   1.000
_cell.length_c   1.000
_cell.angle_alpha   90.00
_cell.angle_beta   90.00
_cell.angle_gamma   90.00
#
_symmetry.space_group_name_H-M   'P 1'
#
loop_
_entity.id
_entity.type
_entity.pdbx_description
1 polymer ?
#
loop_
_entity_poly.entity_id
_entity_poly.type
_entity_poly.pdbx_seq_one_letter_code
_entity_poly.pdbx_strand_id
1 'polypeptide(L)'
;MIRELSVKDEADLTVSGTAYDFLLLLSGREDPDTLFFQRHLQMVGDTDLGVHLKNMLAALDPDSLPLPGSFQPMLQRCLSAYERFA
;
A
#
# COMPACT_ATOMS: atom_id res chain seq x y z
N MET A 1 30.26 -31.17 1.06
CA MET A 1 30.13 -30.44 -0.22
C MET A 1 29.12 -29.33 0.00
N ILE A 2 29.47 -28.11 -0.39
CA ILE A 2 29.09 -26.84 0.24
C ILE A 2 27.85 -26.21 -0.43
N ARG A 3 27.04 -25.52 0.41
CA ARG A 3 26.11 -24.40 0.18
C ARG A 3 24.64 -24.66 -0.21
N GLU A 4 23.79 -24.26 0.75
CA GLU A 4 22.48 -23.63 0.62
C GLU A 4 22.28 -22.86 -0.68
N LEU A 5 21.16 -23.11 -1.35
CA LEU A 5 20.49 -22.12 -2.19
C LEU A 5 19.04 -22.03 -1.71
N SER A 6 18.85 -21.29 -0.62
CA SER A 6 17.55 -20.71 -0.27
C SER A 6 17.22 -19.72 -1.39
N VAL A 7 16.48 -20.17 -2.41
CA VAL A 7 15.81 -19.27 -3.35
C VAL A 7 14.67 -18.61 -2.59
N LYS A 8 14.99 -17.55 -1.85
CA LYS A 8 14.04 -16.47 -1.66
C LYS A 8 14.03 -15.75 -3.01
N ASP A 9 12.95 -15.88 -3.78
CA ASP A 9 12.65 -14.91 -4.81
C ASP A 9 12.63 -13.54 -4.13
N GLU A 10 13.69 -12.76 -4.33
CA GLU A 10 13.81 -11.42 -3.80
C GLU A 10 12.89 -10.56 -4.67
N ALA A 11 11.76 -10.11 -4.11
CA ALA A 11 10.77 -9.34 -4.86
C ALA A 11 11.42 -8.11 -5.53
N ASP A 12 11.12 -7.87 -6.82
CA ASP A 12 11.68 -6.74 -7.59
C ASP A 12 11.37 -5.39 -6.94
N LEU A 13 10.23 -5.30 -6.25
CA LEU A 13 9.84 -4.17 -5.42
C LEU A 13 9.08 -4.65 -4.18
N THR A 14 9.52 -4.22 -3.01
CA THR A 14 8.83 -4.42 -1.74
C THR A 14 8.25 -3.10 -1.24
N VAL A 15 6.93 -3.06 -1.03
CA VAL A 15 6.24 -1.94 -0.37
C VAL A 15 5.90 -2.36 1.05
N SER A 16 6.30 -1.55 2.02
CA SER A 16 6.09 -1.79 3.45
C SER A 16 5.49 -0.57 4.12
N GLY A 17 4.63 -0.79 5.10
CA GLY A 17 3.95 0.23 5.88
C GLY A 17 3.12 -0.43 6.98
N THR A 18 2.52 0.38 7.85
CA THR A 18 1.58 -0.15 8.84
C THR A 18 0.25 -0.52 8.18
N ALA A 19 -0.55 -1.34 8.85
CA ALA A 19 -1.91 -1.63 8.39
C ALA A 19 -2.74 -0.34 8.24
N TYR A 20 -2.49 0.68 9.06
CA TYR A 20 -3.16 1.97 8.97
C TYR A 20 -2.78 2.73 7.69
N ASP A 21 -1.50 2.73 7.31
CA ASP A 21 -1.03 3.40 6.08
C ASP A 21 -1.67 2.78 4.84
N PHE A 22 -1.80 1.44 4.80
CA PHE A 22 -2.51 0.77 3.72
C PHE A 22 -4.01 1.06 3.72
N LEU A 23 -4.63 1.18 4.90
CA LEU A 23 -6.04 1.57 4.98
C LEU A 23 -6.26 3.01 4.47
N LEU A 24 -5.36 3.94 4.80
CA LEU A 24 -5.41 5.32 4.31
C LEU A 24 -5.32 5.36 2.78
N LEU A 25 -4.34 4.65 2.21
CA LEU A 25 -4.16 4.51 0.77
C LEU A 25 -5.41 3.92 0.08
N LEU A 26 -5.90 2.76 0.55
CA LEU A 26 -7.03 2.06 -0.07
C LEU A 26 -8.34 2.85 0.06
N SER A 27 -8.49 3.64 1.12
CA SER A 27 -9.66 4.48 1.32
C SER A 27 -9.65 5.76 0.46
N GLY A 28 -8.55 6.05 -0.22
CA GLY A 28 -8.33 7.31 -0.94
C GLY A 28 -8.24 8.53 -0.02
N ARG A 29 -7.97 8.35 1.28
CA ARG A 29 -7.79 9.48 2.22
C ARG A 29 -6.43 10.14 2.09
N GLU A 30 -5.40 9.36 1.77
CA GLU A 30 -4.04 9.85 1.55
C GLU A 30 -3.48 9.23 0.28
N ASP A 31 -2.77 10.05 -0.50
CA ASP A 31 -2.13 9.63 -1.73
C ASP A 31 -0.84 8.83 -1.45
N PRO A 32 -0.45 7.91 -2.36
CA PRO A 32 0.77 7.12 -2.20
C PRO A 32 2.03 7.98 -2.10
N ASP A 33 2.05 9.14 -2.76
CA ASP A 33 3.16 10.09 -2.68
C ASP A 33 3.24 10.74 -1.30
N THR A 34 2.11 11.19 -0.75
CA THR A 34 2.06 11.77 0.61
C THR A 34 2.56 10.77 1.64
N LEU A 35 2.05 9.53 1.61
CA LEU A 35 2.47 8.47 2.51
C LEU A 35 3.96 8.13 2.36
N PHE A 36 4.49 8.16 1.15
CA PHE A 36 5.93 7.95 0.91
C PHE A 36 6.77 9.10 1.47
N PHE A 37 6.40 10.36 1.20
CA PHE A 37 7.14 11.53 1.68
C PHE A 37 7.10 11.68 3.20
N GLN A 38 5.99 11.29 3.83
CA GLN A 38 5.85 11.24 5.28
C GLN A 38 6.56 10.02 5.91
N ARG A 39 7.18 9.14 5.10
CA ARG A 39 7.87 7.91 5.52
C ARG A 39 6.95 6.87 6.16
N HIS A 40 5.65 6.96 5.88
CA HIS A 40 4.65 5.96 6.25
C HIS A 40 4.71 4.74 5.32
N LEU A 41 4.94 4.97 4.02
CA LEU A 41 5.21 3.91 3.05
C LEU A 41 6.69 3.90 2.66
N GLN A 42 7.33 2.75 2.85
CA GLN A 42 8.68 2.46 2.37
C GLN A 42 8.60 1.59 1.12
N MET A 43 9.36 1.94 0.09
CA MET A 43 9.49 1.17 -1.14
C MET A 43 10.97 0.83 -1.33
N VAL A 44 11.30 -0.47 -1.39
CA VAL A 44 12.67 -0.97 -1.50
C VAL A 44 12.75 -1.93 -2.68
N GLY A 45 13.73 -1.74 -3.55
CA GLY A 45 13.92 -2.53 -4.78
C GLY A 45 14.12 -1.61 -5.98
N ASP A 46 13.58 -2.00 -7.12
CA ASP A 46 13.63 -1.25 -8.36
C ASP A 46 12.84 0.07 -8.26
N THR A 47 13.55 1.18 -8.46
CA THR A 47 12.99 2.53 -8.34
C THR A 47 12.05 2.87 -9.50
N ASP A 48 12.31 2.40 -10.71
CA ASP A 48 11.46 2.65 -11.88
C ASP A 48 10.12 1.94 -11.72
N LEU A 49 10.15 0.71 -11.18
CA LEU A 49 8.97 -0.03 -10.75
C LEU A 49 8.22 0.70 -9.63
N GLY A 50 8.93 1.24 -8.64
CA GLY A 50 8.33 2.04 -7.56
C GLY A 50 7.62 3.29 -8.08
N VAL A 51 8.22 4.01 -9.02
CA VAL A 51 7.62 5.18 -9.66
C VAL A 51 6.38 4.77 -10.48
N HIS A 52 6.47 3.68 -11.24
CA HIS A 52 5.30 3.15 -11.97
C HIS A 52 4.15 2.80 -11.04
N LEU A 53 4.42 2.04 -9.97
CA LEU A 53 3.41 1.65 -9.00
C LEU A 53 2.74 2.86 -8.35
N LYS A 54 3.52 3.88 -7.96
CA LYS A 54 2.97 5.13 -7.41
C LYS A 54 2.03 5.83 -8.38
N ASN A 55 2.43 5.98 -9.64
CA ASN A 55 1.58 6.61 -10.65
C ASN A 55 0.30 5.82 -10.89
N MET A 56 0.36 4.47 -10.86
CA MET A 56 -0.83 3.63 -10.96
C MET A 56 -1.75 3.79 -9.75
N LEU A 57 -1.20 3.81 -8.53
CA LEU A 57 -1.95 4.01 -7.29
C LEU A 57 -2.58 5.40 -7.21
N ALA A 58 -1.90 6.45 -7.68
CA ALA A 58 -2.45 7.81 -7.72
C ALA A 58 -3.57 7.97 -8.77
N ALA A 59 -3.54 7.17 -9.84
CA ALA A 59 -4.57 7.15 -10.87
C ALA A 59 -5.75 6.23 -10.54
N LEU A 60 -5.63 5.39 -9.50
CA LEU A 60 -6.67 4.48 -9.07
C LEU A 60 -7.75 5.25 -8.29
N ASP A 61 -8.93 5.37 -8.87
CA ASP A 61 -10.11 5.84 -8.15
C ASP A 61 -10.79 4.65 -7.43
N PRO A 62 -10.85 4.62 -6.09
CA PRO A 62 -11.48 3.54 -5.33
C PRO A 62 -12.94 3.30 -5.72
N ASP A 63 -13.66 4.35 -6.14
CA ASP A 63 -15.06 4.26 -6.55
C ASP A 63 -15.22 3.65 -7.95
N SER A 64 -14.14 3.65 -8.75
CA SER A 64 -14.11 3.07 -10.10
C SER A 64 -13.75 1.58 -10.13
N LEU A 65 -13.29 1.03 -9.00
CA LEU A 65 -12.90 -0.36 -8.91
C LEU A 65 -14.12 -1.29 -8.93
N PRO A 66 -14.04 -2.49 -9.53
CA PRO A 66 -15.13 -3.48 -9.55
C PRO A 66 -15.27 -4.18 -8.19
N LEU A 67 -15.32 -3.40 -7.11
CA LEU A 67 -15.46 -3.86 -5.74
C LEU A 67 -16.92 -3.78 -5.30
N PRO A 68 -17.33 -4.60 -4.33
CA PRO A 68 -18.67 -4.50 -3.76
C PRO A 68 -18.91 -3.08 -3.21
N GLY A 69 -20.10 -2.51 -3.38
CA GLY A 69 -20.43 -1.18 -2.84
C GLY A 69 -20.33 -1.08 -1.30
N SER A 70 -20.19 -2.21 -0.60
CA SER A 70 -19.90 -2.27 0.83
C SER A 70 -18.41 -2.12 1.19
N PHE A 71 -17.51 -2.18 0.20
CA PHE A 71 -16.06 -2.13 0.42
C PHE A 71 -15.61 -0.78 0.99
N GLN A 72 -16.00 0.32 0.34
CA GLN A 72 -15.65 1.67 0.79
C GLN A 72 -16.16 1.99 2.20
N PRO A 73 -17.45 1.78 2.54
CA PRO A 73 -17.91 1.98 3.92
C PRO A 73 -17.28 1.01 4.91
N MET A 74 -16.91 -0.21 4.50
CA MET A 74 -16.14 -1.13 5.37
C MET A 74 -14.74 -0.56 5.68
N LEU A 75 -14.00 -0.07 4.68
CA LEU A 75 -12.70 0.55 4.89
C LEU A 75 -12.78 1.76 5.82
N GLN A 76 -13.77 2.63 5.62
CA GLN A 76 -13.98 3.78 6.50
C GLN A 76 -14.28 3.35 7.94
N ARG A 77 -15.05 2.26 8.14
CA ARG A 77 -15.29 1.71 9.49
C ARG A 77 -14.02 1.17 10.13
N CYS A 78 -13.18 0.49 9.36
CA CYS A 78 -11.88 0.01 9.85
C CYS A 78 -10.96 1.16 10.24
N LEU A 79 -10.88 2.21 9.41
CA LEU A 79 -10.12 3.42 9.71
C LEU A 79 -10.62 4.12 10.99
N SER A 80 -11.92 4.37 11.08
CA SER A 80 -12.51 5.01 12.27
C SER A 80 -12.35 4.16 13.53
N ALA A 81 -12.37 2.83 13.41
CA ALA A 81 -12.06 1.95 14.53
C ALA A 81 -10.59 2.10 14.95
N TYR A 82 -9.66 2.08 14.00
CA TYR A 82 -8.23 2.23 14.28
C TYR A 82 -7.94 3.59 14.94
N GLU A 83 -8.47 4.69 14.39
CA GLU A 83 -8.35 6.05 14.94
C GLU A 83 -8.94 6.19 16.35
N ARG A 84 -9.92 5.34 16.70
CA ARG A 84 -10.53 5.34 18.03
C ARG A 84 -9.72 4.58 19.08
N PHE A 85 -8.89 3.64 18.66
CA PHE A 85 -8.07 2.79 19.55
C PHE A 85 -6.57 3.16 19.55
N ALA A 86 -6.15 4.07 18.68
CA ALA A 86 -4.82 4.69 18.65
C ALA A 86 -4.79 5.95 19.52
#